data_AF-A0A447JC19-F1
#
_entry.id   AF-A0A447JC19-F1
#
_cell.length_a   1.000
_cell.length_b   1.000
_cell.length_c   1.000
_cell.angle_alpha   90.00
_cell.angle_beta   90.00
_cell.angle_gamma   90.00
#
_symmetry.space_group_name_H-M   'P 1'
#
loop_
_entity.id
_entity.type
_entity.pdbx_description
1 polymer ?
#
loop_
_entity_poly.entity_id
_entity_poly.type
_entity_poly.pdbx_seq_one_letter_code
_entity_poly.pdbx_strand_id
1 'polypeptide(L)'
;MGLRIRGENGRYEMTMKIAGRVTGGLHQRPEYNVALSEPVLDLTQLPAEVWPDGNLPAGLASSVQPLFSTDFYREKWCLDVDGSRIEIALDLGDVKAGEFAEPICELELELLRGDTRAVLKLAKQLLSQTGLRQGSLSKAARGYHLAQGNAPRENTPTAILRTAAKATVEQGLEVSLDLALSQWQYHEELWLRGDESAKEHVLDAMGLVRHALMLFGGIVPRKASAHLRDLLTQAEATMTSAVSAVTAVYSTQTAMAKLALTEWLVTKAWQPFLDAKAQAKMADSFKRFADIHLSRHAAELKKVFGQPLGDKYRDQLPRLTRDIDSVLLLAGVL
;
A
#
# COMPACT_ATOMS: atom_id res chain seq x y z
N MET A 1 1.77 -11.42 11.79
CA MET A 1 2.13 -10.87 13.12
C MET A 1 3.64 -10.76 13.22
N GLY A 2 4.17 -10.00 14.17
CA GLY A 2 5.60 -9.91 14.45
C GLY A 2 5.84 -9.68 15.94
N LEU A 3 6.78 -10.45 16.49
CA LEU A 3 7.18 -10.43 17.90
C LEU A 3 8.65 -9.99 17.97
N ARG A 4 8.98 -9.08 18.89
CA ARG A 4 10.35 -8.66 19.16
C ARG A 4 10.58 -8.39 20.64
N ILE A 5 11.85 -8.40 21.03
CA ILE A 5 12.35 -7.70 22.20
C ILE A 5 13.16 -6.50 21.69
N ARG A 6 12.87 -5.30 22.18
CA ARG A 6 13.66 -4.09 21.96
C ARG A 6 14.54 -3.85 23.19
N GLY A 7 15.81 -3.56 22.96
CA GLY A 7 16.73 -3.06 24.00
C GLY A 7 17.05 -1.59 23.77
N GLU A 8 16.94 -0.76 24.80
CA GLU A 8 17.32 0.65 24.77
C GLU A 8 18.10 0.99 26.06
N ASN A 9 19.42 1.13 25.96
CA ASN A 9 20.30 1.45 27.10
C ASN A 9 20.06 0.56 28.34
N GLY A 10 19.95 -0.75 28.11
CA GLY A 10 19.72 -1.74 29.18
C GLY A 10 18.26 -1.87 29.66
N ARG A 11 17.32 -1.12 29.06
CA ARG A 11 15.87 -1.33 29.26
C ARG A 11 15.32 -2.22 28.16
N TYR A 12 14.38 -3.10 28.51
CA TYR A 12 13.81 -4.06 27.57
C TYR A 12 12.29 -3.93 27.47
N GLU A 13 11.79 -4.11 26.26
CA GLU A 13 10.36 -4.11 25.94
C GLU A 13 10.05 -5.24 24.97
N MET A 14 9.06 -6.07 25.30
CA MET A 14 8.47 -7.01 24.36
C MET A 14 7.33 -6.32 23.61
N THR A 15 7.37 -6.38 22.28
CA THR A 15 6.30 -5.85 21.42
C THR A 15 5.72 -6.98 20.57
N MET A 16 4.39 -7.08 20.57
CA MET A 16 3.65 -7.87 19.58
C MET A 16 2.84 -6.95 18.67
N LYS A 17 3.07 -7.05 17.35
CA LYS A 17 2.26 -6.38 16.31
C LYS A 17 1.47 -7.43 15.54
N ILE A 18 0.15 -7.32 15.52
CA ILE A 18 -0.72 -8.28 14.81
C ILE A 18 -1.13 -7.74 13.43
N ALA A 19 -1.92 -8.54 12.70
CA ALA A 19 -2.42 -8.14 11.40
C ALA A 19 -3.22 -6.84 11.50
N GLY A 20 -3.03 -5.96 10.52
CA GLY A 20 -3.72 -4.69 10.42
C GLY A 20 -3.77 -4.26 8.96
N ARG A 21 -4.04 -2.98 8.73
CA ARG A 21 -4.13 -2.42 7.39
C ARG A 21 -2.80 -1.74 7.01
N VAL A 22 -2.41 -1.88 5.76
CA VAL A 22 -1.35 -1.08 5.14
C VAL A 22 -1.94 -0.48 3.87
N THR A 23 -1.97 0.85 3.78
CA THR A 23 -2.43 1.54 2.57
C THR A 23 -1.34 2.54 2.19
N GLY A 24 -0.62 2.26 1.09
CA GLY A 24 0.60 3.01 0.73
C GLY A 24 1.70 2.79 1.77
N GLY A 25 2.18 3.87 2.38
CA GLY A 25 3.10 3.87 3.52
C GLY A 25 2.43 4.04 4.87
N LEU A 26 1.09 4.10 4.93
CA LEU A 26 0.35 4.21 6.19
C LEU A 26 0.13 2.82 6.80
N HIS A 27 0.80 2.55 7.91
CA HIS A 27 0.64 1.32 8.68
C HIS A 27 -0.32 1.54 9.85
N GLN A 28 -1.40 0.75 9.91
CA GLN A 28 -2.37 0.77 11.01
C GLN A 28 -2.48 -0.65 11.56
N ARG A 29 -1.80 -0.94 12.67
CA ARG A 29 -1.73 -2.27 13.25
C ARG A 29 -1.98 -2.19 14.75
N PRO A 30 -2.77 -3.10 15.34
CA PRO A 30 -2.81 -3.25 16.78
C PRO A 30 -1.42 -3.69 17.29
N GLU A 31 -1.03 -3.11 18.42
CA GLU A 31 0.28 -3.31 19.04
C GLU A 31 0.13 -3.42 20.55
N TYR A 32 0.86 -4.37 21.13
CA TYR A 32 0.89 -4.61 22.58
C TYR A 32 2.33 -4.56 23.04
N ASN A 33 2.60 -3.68 24.01
CA ASN A 33 3.92 -3.46 24.58
C ASN A 33 3.94 -3.88 26.04
N VAL A 34 4.93 -4.68 26.42
CA VAL A 34 5.15 -5.18 27.77
C VAL A 34 6.57 -4.86 28.18
N ALA A 35 6.74 -4.12 29.28
CA ALA A 35 8.06 -3.87 29.84
C ALA A 35 8.67 -5.16 30.39
N LEU A 36 9.95 -5.40 30.12
CA LEU A 36 10.69 -6.57 30.60
C LEU A 36 11.85 -6.13 31.51
N SER A 37 12.12 -6.91 32.55
CA SER A 37 13.30 -6.72 33.41
C SER A 37 14.58 -7.24 32.76
N GLU A 38 14.47 -8.23 31.87
CA GLU A 38 15.57 -8.90 31.18
C GLU A 38 15.14 -9.27 29.75
N PRO A 39 16.07 -9.50 28.81
CA PRO A 39 15.75 -9.77 27.40
C PRO A 39 15.25 -11.21 27.17
N VAL A 40 14.24 -11.63 27.92
CA VAL A 40 13.61 -12.96 27.83
C VAL A 40 12.12 -12.78 27.52
N LEU A 41 11.62 -13.56 26.57
CA LEU A 41 10.21 -13.50 26.19
C LEU A 41 9.32 -14.02 27.32
N ASP A 42 8.28 -13.26 27.66
CA ASP A 42 7.19 -13.72 28.52
C ASP A 42 5.86 -13.60 27.77
N LEU A 43 5.59 -14.60 26.93
CA LEU A 43 4.39 -14.64 26.08
C LEU A 43 3.09 -14.66 26.89
N THR A 44 3.14 -15.01 28.18
CA THR A 44 1.95 -15.11 29.04
C THR A 44 1.37 -13.74 29.41
N GLN A 45 2.15 -12.67 29.28
CA GLN A 45 1.70 -11.30 29.51
C GLN A 45 0.95 -10.69 28.33
N LEU A 46 0.97 -11.33 27.15
CA LEU A 46 0.20 -10.86 26.00
C LEU A 46 -1.28 -11.23 26.17
N PRO A 47 -2.22 -10.33 25.85
CA PRO A 47 -3.63 -10.60 26.01
C PRO A 47 -4.13 -11.65 25.01
N ALA A 48 -5.22 -12.34 25.37
CA ALA A 48 -5.82 -13.41 24.57
C ALA A 48 -6.10 -13.02 23.11
N GLU A 49 -6.53 -11.77 22.89
CA GLU A 49 -6.89 -11.21 21.57
C GLU A 49 -5.71 -11.09 20.58
N VAL A 50 -4.46 -11.23 21.04
CA VAL A 50 -3.30 -11.35 20.16
C VAL A 50 -3.36 -12.64 19.32
N TRP A 51 -3.96 -13.70 19.87
CA TRP A 51 -3.93 -15.03 19.30
C TRP A 51 -5.19 -15.30 18.47
N PRO A 52 -5.08 -15.90 17.27
CA PRO A 52 -6.24 -16.18 16.42
C PRO A 52 -7.33 -17.01 17.11
N ASP A 53 -6.92 -17.99 17.92
CA ASP A 53 -7.83 -18.88 18.67
C ASP A 53 -8.07 -18.40 20.12
N GLY A 54 -7.69 -17.16 20.45
CA GLY A 54 -7.79 -16.58 21.79
C GLY A 54 -6.83 -17.19 22.82
N ASN A 55 -5.95 -18.12 22.41
CA ASN A 55 -5.06 -18.85 23.30
C ASN A 55 -3.63 -18.88 22.75
N LEU A 56 -2.65 -18.75 23.66
CA LEU A 56 -1.24 -18.98 23.35
C LEU A 56 -1.04 -20.43 22.88
N PRO A 57 -0.52 -20.68 21.65
CA PRO A 57 -0.31 -22.03 21.18
C PRO A 57 0.66 -22.82 22.07
N ALA A 58 0.28 -24.05 22.42
CA ALA A 58 1.11 -24.93 23.23
C ALA A 58 2.47 -25.18 22.56
N GLY A 59 3.55 -25.06 23.33
CA GLY A 59 4.92 -25.25 22.83
C GLY A 59 5.52 -24.07 22.07
N LEU A 60 4.76 -23.00 21.79
CA LEU A 60 5.29 -21.82 21.08
C LEU A 60 6.48 -21.20 21.83
N ALA A 61 6.36 -21.03 23.15
CA ALA A 61 7.44 -20.47 23.97
C ALA A 61 8.75 -21.27 23.89
N SER A 62 8.67 -22.59 23.74
CA SER A 62 9.85 -23.46 23.58
C SER A 62 10.38 -23.53 22.15
N SER A 63 9.56 -23.22 21.14
CA SER A 63 9.94 -23.36 19.73
C SER A 63 10.44 -22.07 19.10
N VAL A 64 10.12 -20.91 19.66
CA VAL A 64 10.60 -19.62 19.14
C VAL A 64 12.12 -19.53 19.25
N GLN A 65 12.73 -18.99 18.20
CA GLN A 65 14.16 -18.74 18.12
C GLN A 65 14.38 -17.34 17.54
N PRO A 66 15.48 -16.65 17.91
CA PRO A 66 15.86 -15.41 17.26
C PRO A 66 16.09 -15.65 15.76
N LEU A 67 15.26 -15.02 14.92
CA LEU A 67 15.31 -15.24 13.47
C LEU A 67 16.16 -14.18 12.75
N PHE A 68 16.06 -12.93 13.20
CA PHE A 68 16.76 -11.79 12.66
C PHE A 68 16.86 -10.69 13.73
N SER A 69 17.71 -9.69 13.50
CA SER A 69 17.83 -8.49 14.32
C SER A 69 17.64 -7.22 13.49
N THR A 70 17.28 -6.13 14.17
CA THR A 70 17.32 -4.76 13.62
C THR A 70 18.12 -3.93 14.59
N ASP A 71 19.21 -3.32 14.12
CA ASP A 71 20.11 -2.50 14.93
C ASP A 71 20.27 -1.15 14.23
N PHE A 72 19.80 -0.08 14.87
CA PHE A 72 19.77 1.25 14.28
C PHE A 72 19.73 2.36 15.33
N TYR A 73 20.26 3.50 14.95
CA TYR A 73 20.08 4.76 15.68
C TYR A 73 18.75 5.39 15.30
N ARG A 74 18.02 5.90 16.29
CA ARG A 74 16.76 6.62 16.11
C ARG A 74 16.88 8.04 16.62
N GLU A 75 16.73 9.01 15.73
CA GLU A 75 16.56 10.43 16.08
C GLU A 75 15.08 10.78 16.09
N LYS A 76 14.61 11.52 17.11
CA LYS A 76 13.19 11.75 17.36
C LYS A 76 12.85 13.23 17.49
N TRP A 77 11.75 13.63 16.85
CA TRP A 77 11.13 14.95 17.03
C TRP A 77 9.64 14.77 17.30
N CYS A 78 9.11 15.43 18.33
CA CYS A 78 7.68 15.41 18.61
C CYS A 78 7.06 16.77 18.33
N LEU A 79 6.03 16.78 17.46
CA LEU A 79 5.37 17.99 17.00
C LEU A 79 3.87 17.94 17.31
N ASP A 80 3.27 19.12 17.52
CA ASP A 80 1.82 19.29 17.55
C ASP A 80 1.36 19.88 16.21
N VAL A 81 0.41 19.20 15.55
CA VAL A 81 -0.14 19.57 14.24
C VAL A 81 -1.66 19.50 14.32
N ASP A 82 -2.34 20.64 14.21
CA ASP A 82 -3.80 20.74 14.23
C ASP A 82 -4.45 20.01 15.43
N GLY A 83 -3.85 20.12 16.63
CA GLY A 83 -4.32 19.44 17.84
C GLY A 83 -3.97 17.94 17.95
N SER A 84 -3.26 17.40 16.96
CA SER A 84 -2.70 16.04 16.99
C SER A 84 -1.23 16.06 17.41
N ARG A 85 -0.77 15.01 18.09
CA ARG A 85 0.64 14.83 18.47
C ARG A 85 1.27 13.76 17.59
N ILE A 86 2.35 14.11 16.91
CA ILE A 86 3.05 13.22 15.98
C ILE A 86 4.52 13.10 16.41
N GLU A 87 5.03 11.87 16.50
CA GLU A 87 6.47 11.60 16.60
C GLU A 87 7.02 11.36 15.19
N ILE A 88 8.04 12.13 14.82
CA ILE A 88 8.88 11.87 13.66
C ILE A 88 10.07 11.07 14.17
N ALA A 89 10.34 9.92 13.55
CA ALA A 89 11.53 9.12 13.83
C ALA A 89 12.35 8.91 12.56
N LEU A 90 13.63 9.31 12.59
CA LEU A 90 14.61 8.98 11.56
C LEU A 90 15.44 7.79 12.05
N ASP A 91 15.34 6.68 11.34
CA ASP A 91 16.05 5.44 11.66
C ASP A 91 17.19 5.18 10.67
N LEU A 92 18.40 4.97 11.20
CA LEU A 92 19.61 4.69 10.43
C LEU A 92 20.37 3.50 11.02
N GLY A 93 20.54 2.43 10.26
CA GLY A 93 21.23 1.21 10.70
C GLY A 93 21.00 0.06 9.73
N ASP A 94 20.78 -1.15 10.24
CA ASP A 94 20.64 -2.37 9.44
C ASP A 94 19.60 -3.35 9.99
N VAL A 95 18.99 -4.12 9.09
CA VAL A 95 18.28 -5.36 9.42
C VAL A 95 19.11 -6.54 8.95
N LYS A 96 19.27 -7.56 9.80
CA LYS A 96 20.19 -8.68 9.57
C LYS A 96 19.58 -10.02 9.97
N ALA A 97 19.71 -11.02 9.10
CA ALA A 97 19.35 -12.41 9.37
C ALA A 97 20.51 -13.33 8.92
N GLY A 98 21.26 -13.89 9.88
CA GLY A 98 22.46 -14.67 9.58
C GLY A 98 23.50 -13.86 8.79
N GLU A 99 23.82 -14.33 7.58
CA GLU A 99 24.76 -13.69 6.66
C GLU A 99 24.13 -12.57 5.81
N PHE A 100 22.80 -12.51 5.74
CA PHE A 100 22.08 -11.53 4.94
C PHE A 100 21.79 -10.27 5.74
N ALA A 101 22.07 -9.11 5.17
CA ALA A 101 21.75 -7.81 5.76
C ALA A 101 21.35 -6.81 4.68
N GLU A 102 20.52 -5.83 5.05
CA GLU A 102 20.24 -4.66 4.23
C GLU A 102 20.06 -3.39 5.10
N PRO A 103 20.35 -2.20 4.56
CA PRO A 103 20.31 -0.97 5.33
C PRO A 103 18.88 -0.57 5.72
N ILE A 104 18.78 0.02 6.90
CA ILE A 104 17.65 0.81 7.39
C ILE A 104 18.01 2.27 7.19
N CYS A 105 17.23 2.96 6.36
CA CYS A 105 17.26 4.41 6.19
C CYS A 105 15.83 4.86 5.90
N GLU A 106 15.09 5.20 6.94
CA GLU A 106 13.66 5.48 6.84
C GLU A 106 13.18 6.53 7.82
N LEU A 107 12.10 7.21 7.44
CA LEU A 107 11.42 8.20 8.25
C LEU A 107 10.02 7.69 8.60
N GLU A 108 9.69 7.60 9.89
CA GLU A 108 8.37 7.22 10.38
C GLU A 108 7.64 8.46 10.93
N LEU A 109 6.35 8.60 10.60
CA LEU A 109 5.45 9.59 11.20
C LEU A 109 4.39 8.86 12.03
N GLU A 110 4.62 8.77 13.34
CA GLU A 110 3.76 8.04 14.26
C GLU A 110 2.74 8.97 14.93
N LEU A 111 1.46 8.66 14.77
CA LEU A 111 0.38 9.40 15.43
C LEU A 111 0.23 8.93 16.89
N LEU A 112 0.73 9.73 17.83
CA LEU A 112 0.61 9.43 19.26
C LEU A 112 -0.81 9.68 19.78
N ARG A 113 -1.46 10.74 19.27
CA ARG A 113 -2.88 11.07 19.53
C ARG A 113 -3.40 12.05 18.47
N GLY A 114 -4.69 11.99 18.16
CA GLY A 114 -5.37 12.93 17.26
C GLY A 114 -5.89 12.28 15.98
N ASP A 115 -5.85 13.00 14.87
CA ASP A 115 -6.44 12.59 13.58
C ASP A 115 -5.36 12.27 12.54
N THR A 116 -5.52 11.17 11.81
CA THR A 116 -4.63 10.75 10.72
C THR A 116 -4.44 11.82 9.64
N ARG A 117 -5.41 12.72 9.45
CA ARG A 117 -5.28 13.87 8.54
C ARG A 117 -4.11 14.78 8.88
N ALA A 118 -3.74 14.91 10.16
CA ALA A 118 -2.57 15.68 10.57
C ALA A 118 -1.25 15.02 10.11
N VAL A 119 -1.18 13.67 10.11
CA VAL A 119 -0.05 12.92 9.57
C VAL A 119 0.10 13.14 8.07
N LEU A 120 -1.01 13.05 7.33
CA LEU A 120 -1.03 13.28 5.88
C LEU A 120 -0.63 14.72 5.53
N LYS A 121 -1.09 15.70 6.31
CA LYS A 121 -0.70 17.11 6.19
C LYS A 121 0.81 17.30 6.38
N LEU A 122 1.39 16.72 7.42
CA LEU A 122 2.82 16.79 7.68
C LEU A 122 3.63 16.07 6.58
N ALA A 123 3.19 14.89 6.14
CA ALA A 123 3.82 14.16 5.04
C ALA A 123 3.87 15.00 3.76
N LYS A 124 2.80 15.73 3.45
CA LYS A 124 2.76 16.63 2.29
C LYS A 124 3.81 17.72 2.34
N GLN A 125 4.07 18.28 3.53
CA GLN A 125 5.12 19.27 3.72
C GLN A 125 6.52 18.69 3.48
N LEU A 126 6.80 17.49 4.01
CA LEU A 126 8.10 16.82 3.88
C LEU A 126 8.40 16.44 2.41
N LEU A 127 7.39 15.97 1.69
CA LEU A 127 7.51 15.53 0.29
C LEU A 127 7.63 16.70 -0.72
N SER A 128 7.72 17.95 -0.24
CA SER A 128 8.12 19.10 -1.07
C SER A 128 9.59 19.05 -1.48
N GLN A 129 10.39 18.21 -0.81
CA GLN A 129 11.78 17.91 -1.14
C GLN A 129 11.88 16.48 -1.70
N THR A 130 12.92 16.22 -2.49
CA THR A 130 13.22 14.87 -3.01
C THR A 130 13.80 13.97 -1.91
N GLY A 131 13.92 12.68 -2.20
CA GLY A 131 14.61 11.72 -1.32
C GLY A 131 13.69 10.93 -0.38
N LEU A 132 12.38 11.20 -0.41
CA LEU A 132 11.39 10.43 0.32
C LEU A 132 10.48 9.64 -0.63
N ARG A 133 10.14 8.42 -0.22
CA ARG A 133 9.10 7.58 -0.84
C ARG A 133 8.31 6.91 0.27
N GLN A 134 7.10 6.44 -0.06
CA GLN A 134 6.33 5.62 0.86
C GLN A 134 6.86 4.18 0.84
N GLY A 135 7.19 3.61 2.00
CA GLY A 135 7.58 2.20 2.14
C GLY A 135 6.42 1.35 2.66
N SER A 136 6.09 0.23 2.00
CA SER A 136 5.08 -0.73 2.46
C SER A 136 5.67 -1.91 3.26
N LEU A 137 6.99 -2.12 3.17
CA LEU A 137 7.71 -3.20 3.85
C LEU A 137 8.21 -2.75 5.23
N SER A 138 7.52 -3.20 6.28
CA SER A 138 8.01 -3.03 7.65
C SER A 138 9.38 -3.71 7.84
N LYS A 139 10.20 -3.23 8.78
CA LYS A 139 11.50 -3.82 9.14
C LYS A 139 11.40 -5.34 9.37
N ALA A 140 10.33 -5.80 10.03
CA ALA A 140 10.08 -7.23 10.24
C ALA A 140 9.85 -8.01 8.93
N ALA A 141 9.14 -7.43 7.95
CA ALA A 141 8.92 -8.07 6.64
C ALA A 141 10.24 -8.22 5.87
N ARG A 142 11.13 -7.22 5.96
CA ARG A 142 12.50 -7.30 5.42
C ARG A 142 13.32 -8.37 6.15
N GLY A 143 13.28 -8.41 7.48
CA GLY A 143 13.94 -9.43 8.30
C GLY A 143 13.51 -10.85 7.98
N TYR A 144 12.21 -11.11 7.82
CA TYR A 144 11.70 -12.42 7.39
C TYR A 144 12.20 -12.82 6.01
N HIS A 145 12.25 -11.87 5.07
CA HIS A 145 12.75 -12.14 3.73
C HIS A 145 14.25 -12.45 3.71
N LEU A 146 15.07 -11.71 4.47
CA LEU A 146 16.49 -12.01 4.65
C LEU A 146 16.70 -13.40 5.26
N ALA A 147 15.89 -13.76 6.28
CA ALA A 147 15.97 -15.06 6.93
C ALA A 147 15.61 -16.25 6.00
N GLN A 148 14.90 -15.98 4.91
CA GLN A 148 14.60 -16.95 3.85
C GLN A 148 15.68 -17.00 2.75
N GLY A 149 16.82 -16.35 2.96
CA GLY A 149 17.94 -16.34 2.02
C GLY A 149 17.98 -15.16 1.07
N ASN A 150 17.16 -14.13 1.29
CA ASN A 150 17.13 -12.90 0.48
C ASN A 150 16.99 -13.17 -1.03
N ALA A 151 16.16 -14.15 -1.41
CA ALA A 151 15.94 -14.48 -2.80
C ALA A 151 15.36 -13.26 -3.57
N PRO A 152 15.75 -13.03 -4.84
CA PRO A 152 15.16 -11.98 -5.64
C PRO A 152 13.62 -12.07 -5.62
N ARG A 153 12.96 -10.93 -5.45
CA ARG A 153 11.50 -10.87 -5.55
C ARG A 153 11.10 -10.90 -7.01
N GLU A 154 10.07 -11.66 -7.33
CA GLU A 154 9.55 -11.77 -8.69
C GLU A 154 8.44 -10.76 -8.94
N ASN A 155 8.28 -10.29 -10.19
CA ASN A 155 7.13 -9.48 -10.57
C ASN A 155 5.83 -10.26 -10.33
N THR A 156 4.80 -9.55 -9.89
CA THR A 156 3.49 -10.15 -9.58
C THR A 156 2.42 -9.54 -10.47
N PRO A 157 2.03 -10.21 -11.58
CA PRO A 157 0.95 -9.71 -12.41
C PRO A 157 -0.33 -9.47 -11.62
N THR A 158 -1.08 -8.42 -11.97
CA THR A 158 -2.36 -8.13 -11.32
C THR A 158 -3.34 -9.27 -11.54
N ALA A 159 -3.72 -9.95 -10.46
CA ALA A 159 -4.72 -11.01 -10.47
C ALA A 159 -6.15 -10.44 -10.37
N ILE A 160 -7.14 -11.30 -10.65
CA ILE A 160 -8.56 -10.96 -10.46
C ILE A 160 -8.81 -10.60 -8.99
N LEU A 161 -9.38 -9.41 -8.78
CA LEU A 161 -9.75 -8.89 -7.46
C LEU A 161 -10.87 -9.73 -6.84
N ARG A 162 -10.59 -10.32 -5.69
CA ARG A 162 -11.59 -11.03 -4.87
C ARG A 162 -12.22 -10.06 -3.88
N THR A 163 -13.54 -10.07 -3.80
CA THR A 163 -14.30 -9.24 -2.86
C THR A 163 -15.21 -10.09 -1.99
N ALA A 164 -15.64 -9.55 -0.84
CA ALA A 164 -16.62 -10.23 0.01
C ALA A 164 -17.97 -10.34 -0.71
N ALA A 165 -18.70 -11.45 -0.53
CA ALA A 165 -19.95 -11.75 -1.25
C ALA A 165 -21.07 -10.69 -1.09
N LYS A 166 -21.01 -9.86 -0.04
CA LYS A 166 -21.96 -8.78 0.24
C LYS A 166 -21.32 -7.40 0.18
N ALA A 167 -20.20 -7.26 -0.54
CA ALA A 167 -19.54 -5.99 -0.71
C ALA A 167 -20.47 -4.97 -1.40
N THR A 168 -20.48 -3.75 -0.87
CA THR A 168 -21.09 -2.59 -1.50
C THR A 168 -20.21 -2.05 -2.63
N VAL A 169 -20.76 -1.26 -3.54
CA VAL A 169 -19.98 -0.62 -4.61
C VAL A 169 -18.86 0.26 -4.05
N GLU A 170 -19.09 0.95 -2.93
CA GLU A 170 -18.05 1.73 -2.25
C GLU A 170 -16.90 0.85 -1.76
N GLN A 171 -17.20 -0.30 -1.14
CA GLN A 171 -16.16 -1.26 -0.76
C GLN A 171 -15.41 -1.81 -1.98
N GLY A 172 -16.09 -2.03 -3.11
CA GLY A 172 -15.47 -2.40 -4.38
C GLY A 172 -14.51 -1.33 -4.91
N LEU A 173 -14.86 -0.04 -4.80
CA LEU A 173 -13.97 1.08 -5.13
C LEU A 173 -12.74 1.09 -4.22
N GLU A 174 -12.93 0.96 -2.91
CA GLU A 174 -11.85 0.95 -1.92
C GLU A 174 -10.83 -0.15 -2.21
N VAL A 175 -11.29 -1.40 -2.39
CA VAL A 175 -10.37 -2.52 -2.62
C VAL A 175 -9.72 -2.50 -4.00
N SER A 176 -10.37 -1.89 -5.01
CA SER A 176 -9.78 -1.72 -6.34
C SER A 176 -8.60 -0.75 -6.31
N LEU A 177 -8.74 0.37 -5.61
CA LEU A 177 -7.67 1.36 -5.48
C LEU A 177 -6.58 0.92 -4.50
N ASP A 178 -6.93 0.18 -3.46
CA ASP A 178 -5.96 -0.42 -2.54
C ASP A 178 -5.11 -1.48 -3.25
N LEU A 179 -5.71 -2.31 -4.13
CA LEU A 179 -4.97 -3.21 -5.01
C LEU A 179 -4.02 -2.44 -5.94
N ALA A 180 -4.49 -1.40 -6.62
CA ALA A 180 -3.67 -0.62 -7.54
C ALA A 180 -2.48 0.06 -6.84
N LEU A 181 -2.72 0.66 -5.66
CA LEU A 181 -1.65 1.25 -4.85
C LEU A 181 -0.66 0.19 -4.34
N SER A 182 -1.15 -1.00 -4.00
CA SER A 182 -0.29 -2.11 -3.57
C SER A 182 0.59 -2.63 -4.71
N GLN A 183 0.03 -2.79 -5.91
CA GLN A 183 0.78 -3.15 -7.12
C GLN A 183 1.85 -2.10 -7.46
N TRP A 184 1.52 -0.81 -7.33
CA TRP A 184 2.50 0.27 -7.51
C TRP A 184 3.63 0.15 -6.47
N GLN A 185 3.30 0.08 -5.18
CA GLN A 185 4.30 0.00 -4.10
C GLN A 185 5.22 -1.21 -4.24
N TYR A 186 4.67 -2.37 -4.60
CA TYR A 186 5.42 -3.61 -4.75
C TYR A 186 6.43 -3.49 -5.90
N HIS A 187 5.98 -3.15 -7.10
CA HIS A 187 6.85 -3.08 -8.27
C HIS A 187 7.84 -1.91 -8.19
N GLU A 188 7.49 -0.81 -7.51
CA GLU A 188 8.44 0.27 -7.25
C GLU A 188 9.60 -0.18 -6.36
N GLU A 189 9.33 -1.01 -5.35
CA GLU A 189 10.37 -1.59 -4.50
C GLU A 189 11.29 -2.53 -5.31
N LEU A 190 10.74 -3.34 -6.22
CA LEU A 190 11.52 -4.20 -7.12
C LEU A 190 12.39 -3.37 -8.07
N TRP A 191 11.83 -2.32 -8.66
CA TRP A 191 12.55 -1.45 -9.58
C TRP A 191 13.72 -0.75 -8.90
N LEU A 192 13.52 -0.22 -7.69
CA LEU A 192 14.60 0.36 -6.88
C LEU A 192 15.69 -0.65 -6.50
N ARG A 193 15.34 -1.94 -6.39
CA ARG A 193 16.28 -3.03 -6.10
C ARG A 193 16.97 -3.59 -7.34
N GLY A 194 16.75 -2.97 -8.51
CA GLY A 194 17.47 -3.26 -9.75
C GLY A 194 16.73 -4.14 -10.76
N ASP A 195 15.46 -4.49 -10.50
CA ASP A 195 14.65 -5.16 -11.53
C ASP A 195 14.07 -4.13 -12.51
N GLU A 196 14.75 -3.92 -13.62
CA GLU A 196 14.32 -2.97 -14.65
C GLU A 196 12.99 -3.36 -15.32
N SER A 197 12.60 -4.64 -15.30
CA SER A 197 11.30 -5.07 -15.84
C SER A 197 10.13 -4.60 -14.98
N ALA A 198 10.35 -4.31 -13.70
CA ALA A 198 9.33 -3.80 -12.80
C ALA A 198 8.84 -2.39 -13.17
N LYS A 199 9.60 -1.62 -13.96
CA LYS A 199 9.20 -0.28 -14.43
C LYS A 199 7.86 -0.30 -15.18
N GLU A 200 7.67 -1.27 -16.07
CA GLU A 200 6.42 -1.41 -16.84
C GLU A 200 5.25 -1.68 -15.88
N HIS A 201 5.44 -2.57 -14.91
CA HIS A 201 4.44 -2.87 -13.90
C HIS A 201 4.08 -1.69 -12.98
N VAL A 202 5.01 -0.78 -12.71
CA VAL A 202 4.71 0.48 -12.01
C VAL A 202 3.76 1.34 -12.85
N LEU A 203 4.03 1.49 -14.14
CA LEU A 203 3.16 2.25 -15.06
C LEU A 203 1.79 1.58 -15.23
N ASP A 204 1.74 0.25 -15.31
CA ASP A 204 0.50 -0.52 -15.35
C ASP A 204 -0.34 -0.28 -14.08
N ALA A 205 0.29 -0.26 -12.91
CA ALA A 205 -0.42 0.01 -11.65
C ALA A 205 -0.98 1.44 -11.60
N MET A 206 -0.25 2.44 -12.12
CA MET A 206 -0.77 3.81 -12.28
C MET A 206 -1.92 3.86 -13.30
N GLY A 207 -1.83 3.09 -14.38
CA GLY A 207 -2.91 2.86 -15.34
C GLY A 207 -4.15 2.28 -14.68
N LEU A 208 -3.99 1.26 -13.83
CA LEU A 208 -5.06 0.63 -13.08
C LEU A 208 -5.79 1.61 -12.16
N VAL A 209 -5.08 2.56 -11.53
CA VAL A 209 -5.70 3.67 -10.77
C VAL A 209 -6.61 4.49 -11.68
N ARG A 210 -6.15 4.87 -12.88
CA ARG A 210 -6.96 5.62 -13.84
C ARG A 210 -8.17 4.83 -14.31
N HIS A 211 -8.01 3.54 -14.60
CA HIS A 211 -9.08 2.67 -15.05
C HIS A 211 -10.12 2.44 -13.96
N ALA A 212 -9.72 2.28 -12.69
CA ALA A 212 -10.63 2.25 -11.56
C ALA A 212 -11.42 3.58 -11.47
N LEU A 213 -10.77 4.74 -11.54
CA LEU A 213 -11.47 6.04 -11.54
C LEU A 213 -12.46 6.18 -12.70
N MET A 214 -12.17 5.61 -13.88
CA MET A 214 -13.11 5.58 -15.01
C MET A 214 -14.28 4.63 -14.75
N LEU A 215 -14.00 3.43 -14.25
CA LEU A 215 -15.00 2.39 -13.96
C LEU A 215 -16.08 2.90 -13.00
N PHE A 216 -15.67 3.56 -11.92
CA PHE A 216 -16.57 4.15 -10.92
C PHE A 216 -17.05 5.57 -11.29
N GLY A 217 -16.64 6.11 -12.44
CA GLY A 217 -16.94 7.48 -12.88
C GLY A 217 -18.42 7.77 -13.14
N GLY A 218 -19.26 6.73 -13.29
CA GLY A 218 -20.72 6.85 -13.35
C GLY A 218 -21.38 7.13 -11.99
N ILE A 219 -20.61 7.12 -10.91
CA ILE A 219 -21.02 7.39 -9.53
C ILE A 219 -20.15 8.49 -8.92
N VAL A 220 -18.82 8.36 -9.02
CA VAL A 220 -17.86 9.38 -8.55
C VAL A 220 -17.63 10.43 -9.65
N PRO A 221 -17.98 11.70 -9.45
CA PRO A 221 -17.79 12.72 -10.46
C PRO A 221 -16.30 12.93 -10.81
N ARG A 222 -15.99 13.14 -12.09
CA ARG A 222 -14.61 13.38 -12.57
C ARG A 222 -13.85 14.51 -11.85
N LYS A 223 -14.58 15.50 -11.32
CA LYS A 223 -14.01 16.60 -10.52
C LYS A 223 -13.42 16.16 -9.18
N ALA A 224 -13.91 15.06 -8.60
CA ALA A 224 -13.42 14.53 -7.32
C ALA A 224 -11.97 14.02 -7.38
N SER A 225 -11.47 13.70 -8.58
CA SER A 225 -10.11 13.18 -8.80
C SER A 225 -9.26 14.10 -9.69
N ALA A 226 -9.65 15.37 -9.87
CA ALA A 226 -8.95 16.28 -10.79
C ALA A 226 -7.48 16.46 -10.45
N HIS A 227 -7.18 16.83 -9.19
CA HIS A 227 -5.82 17.02 -8.71
C HIS A 227 -5.01 15.72 -8.71
N LEU A 228 -5.61 14.61 -8.24
CA LEU A 228 -4.96 13.30 -8.27
C LEU A 228 -4.54 12.89 -9.68
N ARG A 229 -5.43 13.03 -10.67
CA ARG A 229 -5.13 12.65 -12.07
C ARG A 229 -4.03 13.52 -12.69
N ASP A 230 -3.95 14.79 -12.30
CA ASP A 230 -2.91 15.71 -12.75
C ASP A 230 -1.53 15.28 -12.19
N LEU A 231 -1.46 14.99 -10.88
CA LEU A 231 -0.24 14.47 -10.27
C LEU A 231 0.20 13.13 -10.86
N LEU A 232 -0.74 12.21 -11.14
CA LEU A 232 -0.44 10.97 -11.85
C LEU A 232 0.19 11.22 -13.22
N THR A 233 -0.29 12.24 -13.95
CA THR A 233 0.27 12.58 -15.28
C THR A 233 1.70 13.10 -15.17
N GLN A 234 1.97 13.93 -14.16
CA GLN A 234 3.33 14.41 -13.90
C GLN A 234 4.26 13.26 -13.51
N ALA A 235 3.81 12.35 -12.62
CA ALA A 235 4.59 11.19 -12.20
C ALA A 235 4.87 10.21 -13.36
N GLU A 236 3.87 9.90 -14.20
CA GLU A 236 4.05 9.04 -15.39
C GLU A 236 5.07 9.64 -16.37
N ALA A 237 5.00 10.96 -16.61
CA ALA A 237 5.96 11.66 -17.45
C ALA A 237 7.37 11.54 -16.86
N THR A 238 7.54 11.78 -15.55
CA THR A 238 8.81 11.62 -14.85
C THR A 238 9.36 10.20 -14.97
N MET A 239 8.54 9.17 -14.71
CA MET A 239 8.98 7.77 -14.80
C MET A 239 9.36 7.36 -16.23
N THR A 240 8.63 7.86 -17.23
CA THR A 240 8.91 7.58 -18.64
C THR A 240 10.24 8.19 -19.07
N SER A 241 10.51 9.44 -18.70
CA SER A 241 11.72 10.16 -19.10
C SER A 241 12.94 9.93 -18.21
N ALA A 242 12.78 9.29 -17.06
CA ALA A 242 13.87 9.14 -16.10
C ALA A 242 14.98 8.23 -16.60
N VAL A 243 16.22 8.63 -16.31
CA VAL A 243 17.45 7.90 -16.61
C VAL A 243 17.79 6.83 -15.56
N SER A 244 17.15 6.85 -14.39
CA SER A 244 17.34 5.86 -13.33
C SER A 244 16.09 5.70 -12.45
N ALA A 245 15.90 4.51 -11.88
CA ALA A 245 14.84 4.22 -10.91
C ALA A 245 14.91 5.16 -9.70
N VAL A 246 16.10 5.37 -9.14
CA VAL A 246 16.33 6.22 -7.96
C VAL A 246 15.81 7.65 -8.21
N THR A 247 16.19 8.27 -9.32
CA THR A 247 15.75 9.63 -9.64
C THR A 247 14.24 9.70 -9.88
N ALA A 248 13.67 8.70 -10.56
CA ALA A 248 12.24 8.65 -10.83
C ALA A 248 11.40 8.51 -9.55
N VAL A 249 11.77 7.56 -8.70
CA VAL A 249 11.00 7.15 -7.53
C VAL A 249 11.10 8.16 -6.40
N TYR A 250 12.29 8.70 -6.15
CA TYR A 250 12.50 9.72 -5.12
C TYR A 250 12.22 11.16 -5.59
N SER A 251 11.63 11.31 -6.78
CA SER A 251 11.16 12.61 -7.28
C SER A 251 9.95 13.12 -6.48
N THR A 252 9.81 14.45 -6.41
CA THR A 252 8.64 15.07 -5.79
C THR A 252 7.35 14.75 -6.54
N GLN A 253 7.40 14.58 -7.86
CA GLN A 253 6.26 14.22 -8.70
C GLN A 253 5.69 12.84 -8.30
N THR A 254 6.54 11.82 -8.22
CA THR A 254 6.15 10.47 -7.80
C THR A 254 5.65 10.45 -6.36
N ALA A 255 6.40 11.09 -5.46
CA ALA A 255 6.06 11.19 -4.04
C ALA A 255 4.69 11.86 -3.80
N MET A 256 4.44 13.01 -4.46
CA MET A 256 3.19 13.75 -4.37
C MET A 256 2.01 12.97 -4.96
N ALA A 257 2.17 12.36 -6.13
CA ALA A 257 1.12 11.57 -6.77
C ALA A 257 0.68 10.40 -5.88
N LYS A 258 1.65 9.70 -5.28
CA LYS A 258 1.37 8.57 -4.40
C LYS A 258 0.80 8.98 -3.05
N LEU A 259 1.25 10.11 -2.47
CA LEU A 259 0.62 10.67 -1.28
C LEU A 259 -0.82 11.08 -1.58
N ALA A 260 -1.08 11.75 -2.70
CA ALA A 260 -2.43 12.15 -3.09
C ALA A 260 -3.36 10.94 -3.24
N LEU A 261 -2.90 9.82 -3.82
CA LEU A 261 -3.69 8.60 -3.89
C LEU A 261 -3.97 8.00 -2.50
N THR A 262 -2.95 7.97 -1.64
CA THR A 262 -3.06 7.47 -0.27
C THR A 262 -4.04 8.30 0.55
N GLU A 263 -3.91 9.62 0.51
CA GLU A 263 -4.82 10.56 1.17
C GLU A 263 -6.25 10.43 0.62
N TRP A 264 -6.42 10.34 -0.70
CA TRP A 264 -7.73 10.21 -1.34
C TRP A 264 -8.46 8.94 -0.89
N LEU A 265 -7.74 7.82 -0.75
CA LEU A 265 -8.26 6.54 -0.29
C LEU A 265 -8.56 6.54 1.22
N VAL A 266 -7.60 6.98 2.04
CA VAL A 266 -7.72 6.98 3.52
C VAL A 266 -8.82 7.94 4.00
N THR A 267 -8.96 9.10 3.36
CA THR A 267 -9.97 10.10 3.73
C THR A 267 -11.32 9.90 3.03
N LYS A 268 -11.43 8.90 2.16
CA LYS A 268 -12.60 8.66 1.29
C LYS A 268 -13.04 9.92 0.56
N ALA A 269 -12.09 10.62 -0.06
CA ALA A 269 -12.26 11.97 -0.59
C ALA A 269 -13.34 12.10 -1.70
N TRP A 270 -13.88 10.99 -2.21
CA TRP A 270 -15.05 11.00 -3.11
C TRP A 270 -16.36 11.33 -2.40
N GLN A 271 -16.52 11.01 -1.10
CA GLN A 271 -17.81 11.06 -0.40
C GLN A 271 -18.47 12.45 -0.45
N PRO A 272 -17.77 13.57 -0.22
CA PRO A 272 -18.38 14.90 -0.29
C PRO A 272 -18.89 15.29 -1.69
N PHE A 273 -18.50 14.56 -2.73
CA PHE A 273 -18.92 14.81 -4.11
C PHE A 273 -20.18 14.02 -4.52
N LEU A 274 -20.68 13.13 -3.66
CA LEU A 274 -21.80 12.25 -3.98
C LEU A 274 -23.13 12.93 -3.64
N ASP A 275 -23.99 13.09 -4.64
CA ASP A 275 -25.40 13.40 -4.42
C ASP A 275 -26.18 12.18 -3.86
N ALA A 276 -27.44 12.36 -3.47
CA ALA A 276 -28.24 11.29 -2.88
C ALA A 276 -28.38 10.05 -3.79
N LYS A 277 -28.42 10.25 -5.12
CA LYS A 277 -28.51 9.14 -6.09
C LYS A 277 -27.19 8.38 -6.17
N ALA A 278 -26.06 9.08 -6.16
CA ALA A 278 -24.73 8.48 -6.16
C ALA A 278 -24.45 7.74 -4.84
N GLN A 279 -24.87 8.30 -3.70
CA GLN A 279 -24.78 7.64 -2.39
C GLN A 279 -25.58 6.32 -2.38
N ALA A 280 -26.82 6.33 -2.88
CA ALA A 280 -27.63 5.12 -2.98
C ALA A 280 -26.97 4.05 -3.87
N LYS A 281 -26.34 4.44 -4.99
CA LYS A 281 -25.57 3.51 -5.84
C LYS A 281 -24.31 2.98 -5.16
N MET A 282 -23.61 3.81 -4.38
CA MET A 282 -22.44 3.39 -3.63
C MET A 282 -22.77 2.32 -2.58
N ALA A 283 -23.95 2.43 -1.97
CA ALA A 283 -24.44 1.48 -0.98
C ALA A 283 -25.04 0.19 -1.59
N ASP A 284 -25.28 0.16 -2.90
CA ASP A 284 -25.85 -1.02 -3.59
C ASP A 284 -24.81 -2.15 -3.76
N SER A 285 -25.27 -3.31 -4.22
CA SER A 285 -24.47 -4.51 -4.41
C SER A 285 -23.35 -4.32 -5.45
N PHE A 286 -22.10 -4.57 -5.04
CA PHE A 286 -20.96 -4.60 -5.96
C PHE A 286 -21.07 -5.72 -7.00
N LYS A 287 -21.66 -6.86 -6.64
CA LYS A 287 -21.91 -7.96 -7.57
C LYS A 287 -22.78 -7.52 -8.75
N ARG A 288 -23.92 -6.90 -8.46
CA ARG A 288 -24.83 -6.42 -9.50
C ARG A 288 -24.17 -5.33 -10.35
N PHE A 289 -23.39 -4.45 -9.73
CA PHE A 289 -22.58 -3.47 -10.45
C PHE A 289 -21.57 -4.15 -11.39
N ALA A 290 -20.86 -5.17 -10.91
CA ALA A 290 -19.87 -5.92 -11.66
C ALA A 290 -20.48 -6.64 -12.88
N ASP A 291 -21.58 -7.36 -12.71
CA ASP A 291 -22.26 -8.08 -13.81
C ASP A 291 -22.65 -7.13 -14.97
N ILE A 292 -23.17 -5.95 -14.62
CA ILE A 292 -23.53 -4.91 -15.59
C ILE A 292 -22.29 -4.39 -16.32
N HIS A 293 -21.22 -4.09 -15.59
CA HIS A 293 -20.02 -3.51 -16.18
C HIS A 293 -19.19 -4.53 -16.98
N LEU A 294 -19.13 -5.80 -16.55
CA LEU A 294 -18.51 -6.89 -17.32
C LEU A 294 -19.14 -7.00 -18.71
N SER A 295 -20.47 -6.93 -18.79
CA SER A 295 -21.19 -6.94 -20.08
C SER A 295 -20.81 -5.75 -20.97
N ARG A 296 -20.58 -4.57 -20.40
CA ARG A 296 -20.15 -3.37 -21.14
C ARG A 296 -18.74 -3.51 -21.70
N HIS A 297 -17.79 -3.95 -20.88
CA HIS A 297 -16.41 -4.15 -21.33
C HIS A 297 -16.30 -5.29 -22.34
N ALA A 298 -17.05 -6.38 -22.17
CA ALA A 298 -17.13 -7.45 -23.16
C ALA A 298 -17.67 -6.97 -24.52
N ALA A 299 -18.67 -6.08 -24.52
CA ALA A 299 -19.22 -5.50 -25.75
C ALA A 299 -18.18 -4.61 -26.47
N GLU A 300 -17.41 -3.80 -25.75
CA GLU A 300 -16.33 -2.99 -26.33
C GLU A 300 -15.22 -3.88 -26.92
N LEU A 301 -14.77 -4.90 -26.17
CA LEU A 301 -13.77 -5.85 -26.66
C LEU A 301 -14.24 -6.56 -27.93
N LYS A 302 -15.48 -7.07 -27.95
CA LYS A 302 -16.05 -7.74 -29.13
C LYS A 302 -16.17 -6.79 -30.32
N LYS A 303 -16.58 -5.53 -30.10
CA LYS A 303 -16.72 -4.53 -31.15
C LYS A 303 -15.38 -4.18 -31.79
N VAL A 304 -14.31 -4.06 -31.01
CA VAL A 304 -12.99 -3.63 -31.48
C VAL A 304 -12.21 -4.81 -32.07
N PHE A 305 -12.22 -5.97 -31.41
CA PHE A 305 -11.38 -7.12 -31.77
C PHE A 305 -12.15 -8.26 -32.45
N GLY A 306 -13.43 -8.09 -32.76
CA GLY A 306 -14.22 -9.08 -33.50
C GLY A 306 -13.81 -9.27 -34.96
N GLN A 307 -12.90 -8.42 -35.46
CA GLN A 307 -12.31 -8.51 -36.80
C GLN A 307 -10.80 -8.21 -36.75
N PRO A 308 -10.00 -8.75 -37.69
CA PRO A 308 -8.58 -8.41 -37.80
C PRO A 308 -8.37 -6.91 -38.02
N LEU A 309 -7.39 -6.32 -37.33
CA LEU A 309 -7.11 -4.88 -37.42
C LEU A 309 -5.90 -4.52 -38.31
N GLY A 310 -5.22 -5.52 -38.88
CA GLY A 310 -3.97 -5.31 -39.62
C GLY A 310 -2.93 -4.60 -38.75
N ASP A 311 -2.31 -3.54 -39.26
CA ASP A 311 -1.25 -2.81 -38.54
C ASP A 311 -1.77 -1.91 -37.40
N LYS A 312 -3.09 -1.81 -37.20
CA LYS A 312 -3.72 -0.88 -36.24
C LYS A 312 -3.90 -1.45 -34.83
N TYR A 313 -3.34 -2.63 -34.53
CA TYR A 313 -3.45 -3.22 -33.18
C TYR A 313 -2.80 -2.34 -32.10
N ARG A 314 -1.66 -1.72 -32.39
CA ARG A 314 -0.94 -0.88 -31.41
C ARG A 314 -1.78 0.32 -30.96
N ASP A 315 -2.57 0.91 -31.86
CA ASP A 315 -3.45 2.04 -31.54
C ASP A 315 -4.57 1.66 -30.55
N GLN A 316 -4.89 0.37 -30.43
CA GLN A 316 -5.93 -0.12 -29.53
C GLN A 316 -5.42 -0.54 -28.16
N LEU A 317 -4.10 -0.52 -27.91
CA LEU A 317 -3.53 -0.92 -26.62
C LEU A 317 -4.16 -0.17 -25.43
N PRO A 318 -4.32 1.17 -25.43
CA PRO A 318 -4.94 1.87 -24.30
C PRO A 318 -6.36 1.39 -24.00
N ARG A 319 -7.12 1.01 -25.04
CA ARG A 319 -8.49 0.51 -24.88
C ARG A 319 -8.50 -0.92 -24.36
N LEU A 320 -7.65 -1.79 -24.92
CA LEU A 320 -7.51 -3.18 -24.50
C LEU A 320 -7.09 -3.26 -23.03
N THR A 321 -6.05 -2.53 -22.63
CA THR A 321 -5.56 -2.48 -21.25
C THR A 321 -6.65 -2.02 -20.29
N ARG A 322 -7.38 -0.95 -20.62
CA ARG A 322 -8.51 -0.48 -19.81
C ARG A 322 -9.57 -1.55 -19.59
N ASP A 323 -9.94 -2.27 -20.64
CA ASP A 323 -11.00 -3.27 -20.55
C ASP A 323 -10.53 -4.53 -19.81
N ILE A 324 -9.26 -4.95 -19.97
CA ILE A 324 -8.63 -6.02 -19.17
C ILE A 324 -8.61 -5.64 -17.69
N ASP A 325 -8.08 -4.46 -17.35
CA ASP A 325 -8.01 -3.96 -15.98
C ASP A 325 -9.39 -3.89 -15.33
N SER A 326 -10.38 -3.38 -16.08
CA SER A 326 -11.75 -3.31 -15.59
C SER A 326 -12.31 -4.72 -15.33
N VAL A 327 -12.02 -5.71 -16.18
CA VAL A 327 -12.44 -7.10 -15.94
C VAL A 327 -11.72 -7.69 -14.71
N LEU A 328 -10.43 -7.43 -14.51
CA LEU A 328 -9.69 -7.87 -13.33
C LEU A 328 -10.33 -7.36 -12.03
N LEU A 329 -10.82 -6.12 -12.01
CA LEU A 329 -11.49 -5.52 -10.86
C LEU A 329 -12.93 -6.05 -10.61
N LEU A 330 -13.56 -6.65 -11.62
CA LEU A 330 -14.99 -7.03 -11.57
C LEU A 330 -15.21 -8.55 -11.51
N ALA A 331 -14.31 -9.37 -12.04
CA ALA A 331 -14.56 -10.80 -12.30
C ALA A 331 -14.51 -11.70 -11.05
N GLY A 332 -14.05 -11.19 -9.90
CA GLY A 332 -13.87 -11.99 -8.69
C GLY A 332 -14.97 -11.85 -7.64
N VAL A 333 -16.11 -11.24 -8.00
CA VAL A 333 -17.27 -11.11 -7.11
C VAL A 333 -18.10 -12.41 -7.13
N LEU A 334 -18.28 -13.03 -5.97
CA LEU A 334 -19.04 -14.28 -5.80
C LEU A 334 -20.50 -14.01 -5.42
#